data_AF-A0AAW9EBA1-F1
#
_entry.id   AF-A0AAW9EBA1-F1
#
_cell.length_a   1.000
_cell.length_b   1.000
_cell.length_c   1.000
_cell.angle_alpha   90.00
_cell.angle_beta   90.00
_cell.angle_gamma   90.00
#
_symmetry.space_group_name_H-M   'P 1'
#
loop_
_entity.id
_entity.type
_entity.pdbx_description
1 polymer ?
#
loop_
_entity_poly.entity_id
_entity_poly.type
_entity_poly.pdbx_seq_one_letter_code
_entity_poly.pdbx_strand_id
1 'polypeptide(L)' 'MSNTTHYENANFLRELAESLPRILPEGGPDKAALLQRLANEELAQA' A
#
# COMPACT_ATOMS: atom_id res chain seq x y z
N MET A 1 5.43 20.12 3.50
CA MET A 1 5.76 18.83 4.14
C MET A 1 4.75 17.74 3.80
N SER A 2 3.56 18.06 3.28
CA SER A 2 2.53 17.06 2.99
C SER A 2 2.89 16.11 1.83
N ASN A 3 3.48 16.59 0.74
CA ASN A 3 3.84 15.73 -0.40
C ASN A 3 4.80 14.60 0.00
N THR A 4 5.83 14.90 0.78
CA THR A 4 6.77 13.90 1.32
C THR A 4 6.06 12.81 2.12
N THR A 5 5.08 13.18 2.96
CA THR A 5 4.29 12.23 3.75
C THR A 5 3.41 11.33 2.88
N HIS A 6 2.81 11.87 1.82
CA HIS A 6 2.00 11.06 0.90
C HIS A 6 2.86 10.05 0.11
N TYR A 7 4.06 10.44 -0.33
CA TYR A 7 5.00 9.49 -0.96
C TYR A 7 5.46 8.39 0.01
N GLU A 8 5.75 8.74 1.26
CA GLU A 8 6.14 7.77 2.30
C GLU A 8 5.00 6.78 2.59
N ASN A 9 3.77 7.28 2.73
CA ASN A 9 2.58 6.45 2.94
C ASN A 9 2.34 5.50 1.76
N ALA A 10 2.41 6.02 0.53
CA ALA A 10 2.25 5.20 -0.66
C ALA A 10 3.30 4.08 -0.75
N ASN A 11 4.56 4.38 -0.42
CA ASN A 11 5.61 3.38 -0.45
C ASN A 11 5.38 2.29 0.61
N PHE A 12 5.04 2.70 1.84
CA PHE A 12 4.71 1.77 2.92
C PHE A 12 3.56 0.82 2.57
N LEU A 13 2.47 1.36 2.01
CA LEU A 13 1.31 0.57 1.60
C LEU A 13 1.65 -0.46 0.51
N ARG A 14 2.56 -0.10 -0.40
CA ARG A 14 3.03 -0.98 -1.46
C ARG A 14 3.89 -2.12 -0.90
N GLU A 15 4.84 -1.79 -0.03
CA GLU A 15 5.68 -2.78 0.66
C GLU A 15 4.84 -3.75 1.51
N LEU A 16 3.80 -3.24 2.16
CA LEU A 16 2.86 -4.04 2.93
C LEU A 16 2.05 -4.98 2.03
N ALA A 17 1.58 -4.51 0.87
CA ALA A 17 0.88 -5.33 -0.10
C ALA A 17 1.75 -6.47 -0.66
N GLU A 18 3.04 -6.20 -0.88
CA GLU A 18 4.01 -7.18 -1.36
C GLU A 18 4.39 -8.21 -0.29
N SER A 19 4.41 -7.80 0.97
CA SER A 19 4.70 -8.69 2.11
C SER A 19 3.48 -9.49 2.56
N LEU A 20 2.27 -9.01 2.27
CA LEU A 20 1.02 -9.59 2.76
C LEU A 20 0.83 -11.08 2.43
N PRO A 21 1.13 -11.57 1.20
CA PRO A 21 0.99 -12.99 0.87
C PRO A 21 1.88 -13.91 1.72
N ARG A 22 2.98 -13.41 2.28
CA ARG A 22 3.84 -14.15 3.21
C ARG A 22 3.30 -14.14 4.64
N ILE A 23 2.67 -13.04 5.05
CA ILE A 23 2.16 -12.84 6.43
C ILE A 23 0.77 -13.46 6.59
N LEU A 24 -0.07 -13.34 5.55
CA LEU A 24 -1.44 -13.82 5.51
C LEU A 24 -1.70 -14.55 4.18
N PRO A 25 -1.30 -15.84 4.09
CA PRO A 25 -1.43 -16.61 2.86
C PRO A 25 -2.90 -16.89 2.48
N GLU A 26 -3.80 -17.00 3.45
CA GLU A 26 -5.25 -17.12 3.23
C GLU A 26 -5.92 -15.74 3.26
N GLY A 27 -6.43 -15.27 2.11
CA GLY A 27 -7.05 -13.94 1.98
C GLY A 27 -6.07 -12.78 1.75
N GLY A 28 -4.79 -13.08 1.53
CA GLY A 28 -3.76 -12.12 1.14
C GLY A 28 -3.99 -11.40 -0.20
N PRO A 29 -4.47 -12.06 -1.28
CA PRO A 29 -4.62 -11.42 -2.58
C PRO A 29 -5.59 -10.24 -2.60
N ASP A 30 -6.77 -10.39 -2.01
CA ASP A 30 -7.80 -9.35 -1.98
C ASP A 30 -7.34 -8.14 -1.15
N LYS A 31 -6.71 -8.41 0.00
CA LYS A 31 -6.18 -7.36 0.87
C LYS A 31 -4.97 -6.66 0.27
N ALA A 32 -4.09 -7.39 -0.42
CA ALA A 32 -2.98 -6.81 -1.16
C ALA A 32 -3.48 -5.87 -2.28
N ALA A 33 -4.54 -6.25 -2.99
CA ALA A 33 -5.17 -5.40 -4.00
C ALA A 33 -5.75 -4.10 -3.41
N LEU A 34 -6.35 -4.16 -2.21
CA LEU A 34 -6.84 -2.97 -1.51
C LEU A 34 -5.69 -2.04 -1.08
N LEU A 35 -4.60 -2.61 -0.57
CA LEU A 35 -3.41 -1.83 -0.18
C LEU A 35 -2.74 -1.16 -1.38
N GLN A 36 -2.66 -1.85 -2.52
CA GLN A 36 -2.16 -1.25 -3.77
C GLN A 36 -3.05 -0.10 -4.25
N ARG A 37 -4.37 -0.21 -4.12
CA ARG A 37 -5.29 0.89 -4.44
C ARG A 37 -5.05 2.10 -3.54
N LEU A 38 -4.96 1.88 -2.23
CA LEU A 38 -4.72 2.97 -1.28
C LEU A 38 -3.36 3.65 -1.52
N ALA A 39 -2.32 2.88 -1.88
CA ALA A 39 -1.03 3.45 -2.26
C ALA A 39 -1.14 4.39 -3.48
N ASN A 40 -1.93 4.00 -4.48
CA ASN A 40 -2.17 4.85 -5.66
C ASN A 40 -2.98 6.10 -5.32
N GLU A 41 -3.92 6.00 -4.38
CA GLU A 41 -4.69 7.16 -3.90
C GLU A 41 -3.80 8.15 -3.13
N GLU A 42 -2.90 7.66 -2.27
CA GLU A 42 -1.91 8.50 -1.59
C GLU A 42 -0.99 9.21 -2.60
N LEU A 43 -0.51 8.51 -3.64
CA LEU A 43 0.29 9.15 -4.71
C LEU A 43 -0.50 10.20 -5.49
N ALA A 44 -1.79 10.01 -5.68
CA ALA A 44 -2.64 10.97 -6.39
C ALA A 44 -2.88 12.26 -5.58
N GLN A 45 -2.69 12.21 -4.26
CA GLN A 45 -2.79 13.36 -3.35
C GLN A 45 -1.43 14.03 -3.05
N ALA A 46 -0.33 13.44 -3.54
CA ALA A 46 1.05 13.85 -3.27
C ALA A 46 1.58 14.99 -4.15
#